data_AF-A0AA91BBW2-F1
#
_entry.id   AF-A0AA91BBW2-F1
#
_cell.length_a   1.000
_cell.length_b   1.000
_cell.length_c   1.000
_cell.angle_alpha   90.00
_cell.angle_beta   90.00
_cell.angle_gamma   90.00
#
_symmetry.space_group_name_H-M   'P 1'
#
loop_
_entity.id
_entity.type
_entity.pdbx_description
1 polymer ?
#
loop_
_entity_poly.entity_id
_entity_poly.type
_entity_poly.pdbx_seq_one_letter_code
_entity_poly.pdbx_strand_id
1 'polypeptide(L)'
;MLRSAASNELNSSAQQWLSQFGTTRVQLNINDNFHLDGSAADILIPLYDNEKSILFTQLGARNKDSRNTVNMGAGVRTLQGSWMYGANTFFDNDPTGKNRRVGVGAEAWTDYLKLSANNYFGITDWHQSRDFTDYNERPANGYDLRAEAYLPSYP
;
A
#
# COMPACT_ATOMS: atom_id res chain seq x y z
N MET A 1 16.38 -18.14 12.47
CA MET A 1 17.39 -17.10 12.75
C MET A 1 18.19 -16.68 11.52
N LEU A 2 18.84 -17.60 10.78
CA LEU A 2 19.58 -17.25 9.54
C LEU A 2 18.68 -16.76 8.39
N ARG A 3 17.52 -17.40 8.17
CA ARG A 3 16.56 -17.00 7.11
C ARG A 3 15.93 -15.63 7.36
N SER A 4 15.55 -15.35 8.62
CA SER A 4 15.00 -14.06 9.05
C SER A 4 16.05 -12.95 8.99
N ALA A 5 17.31 -13.25 9.31
CA ALA A 5 18.41 -12.31 9.14
C ALA A 5 18.66 -12.03 7.65
N ALA A 6 18.65 -13.06 6.80
CA ALA A 6 18.81 -12.91 5.36
C ALA A 6 17.64 -12.14 4.71
N SER A 7 16.39 -12.39 5.09
CA SER A 7 15.24 -11.62 4.59
C SER A 7 15.30 -10.16 5.03
N ASN A 8 15.73 -9.90 6.27
CA ASN A 8 15.88 -8.54 6.78
C ASN A 8 17.01 -7.78 6.08
N GLU A 9 18.14 -8.44 5.80
CA GLU A 9 19.27 -7.85 5.07
C GLU A 9 18.89 -7.52 3.62
N LEU A 10 18.17 -8.43 2.95
CA LEU A 10 17.62 -8.22 1.61
C LEU A 10 16.59 -7.10 1.58
N ASN A 11 15.67 -7.06 2.54
CA ASN A 11 14.69 -5.97 2.67
C ASN A 11 15.39 -4.62 2.83
N SER A 12 16.40 -4.55 3.71
CA SER A 12 17.17 -3.34 3.98
C SER A 12 17.93 -2.86 2.74
N SER A 13 18.60 -3.78 2.05
CA SER A 13 19.35 -3.48 0.83
C SER A 13 18.44 -2.99 -0.31
N ALA A 14 17.33 -3.70 -0.55
CA ALA A 14 16.35 -3.32 -1.57
C ALA A 14 15.69 -1.97 -1.24
N GLN A 15 15.33 -1.75 0.03
CA GLN A 15 14.77 -0.50 0.50
C GLN A 15 15.78 0.64 0.33
N GLN A 16 17.05 0.44 0.66
CA GLN A 16 18.10 1.46 0.51
C GLN A 16 18.33 1.83 -0.96
N TRP A 17 18.40 0.85 -1.86
CA TRP A 17 18.55 1.12 -3.30
C TRP A 17 17.32 1.83 -3.87
N LEU A 18 16.10 1.43 -3.50
CA LEU A 18 14.88 2.06 -4.00
C LEU A 18 14.61 3.44 -3.37
N SER A 19 15.17 3.70 -2.19
CA SER A 19 15.00 4.98 -1.49
C SER A 19 15.64 6.16 -2.23
N GLN A 20 16.56 5.91 -3.18
CA GLN A 20 17.09 6.96 -4.05
C GLN A 20 16.02 7.59 -4.96
N PHE A 21 14.89 6.90 -5.17
CA PHE A 21 13.79 7.34 -6.04
C PHE A 21 12.57 7.85 -5.25
N GLY A 22 12.59 7.79 -3.91
CA GLY A 22 11.46 8.20 -3.07
C GLY A 22 11.38 7.40 -1.76
N THR A 23 10.20 7.33 -1.15
CA THR A 23 10.00 6.52 0.06
C THR A 23 9.61 5.10 -0.32
N THR A 24 10.45 4.12 -0.02
CA THR A 24 10.16 2.72 -0.32
C THR A 24 9.89 1.93 0.95
N ARG A 25 8.94 1.00 0.89
CA ARG A 25 8.74 -0.05 1.89
C ARG A 25 8.79 -1.40 1.19
N VAL A 26 9.76 -2.23 1.57
CA VAL A 26 9.89 -3.61 1.08
C VAL A 26 9.68 -4.55 2.26
N GLN A 27 8.80 -5.52 2.09
CA GLN A 27 8.53 -6.58 3.04
C GLN A 27 8.58 -7.91 2.30
N LEU A 28 9.72 -8.59 2.31
CA LEU A 28 9.84 -9.96 1.79
C LEU A 28 9.58 -10.96 2.91
N ASN A 29 8.57 -11.81 2.72
CA ASN A 29 8.29 -12.96 3.56
C ASN A 29 8.53 -14.22 2.73
N ILE A 30 9.36 -15.13 3.26
CA ILE A 30 9.71 -16.40 2.61
C ILE A 30 9.16 -17.53 3.49
N ASN A 31 8.25 -18.35 2.95
CA ASN A 31 7.71 -19.49 3.66
C ASN A 31 8.63 -20.73 3.58
N ASP A 32 8.29 -21.80 4.29
CA ASP A 32 9.11 -23.02 4.40
C ASP A 32 9.36 -23.73 3.05
N ASN A 33 8.53 -23.47 2.05
CA ASN A 33 8.61 -24.02 0.69
C ASN A 33 9.38 -23.10 -0.28
N PHE A 34 10.10 -22.10 0.22
CA PHE A 34 10.77 -21.07 -0.60
C PHE A 34 9.83 -20.22 -1.46
N HIS A 35 8.54 -20.17 -1.16
CA HIS A 35 7.63 -19.26 -1.83
C HIS A 35 7.62 -17.90 -1.13
N LEU A 36 7.52 -16.84 -1.93
CA LEU A 36 7.44 -15.45 -1.52
C LEU A 36 6.03 -15.07 -1.07
N ASP A 37 5.39 -15.92 -0.26
CA ASP A 37 4.02 -15.69 0.19
C ASP A 37 3.99 -14.62 1.29
N GLY A 38 3.19 -13.58 1.05
CA GLY A 38 3.14 -12.39 1.90
C GLY A 38 4.23 -11.36 1.60
N SER A 39 4.89 -11.44 0.44
CA SER A 39 5.87 -10.44 0.02
C SER A 39 5.18 -9.20 -0.58
N ALA A 40 5.63 -8.00 -0.21
CA ALA A 40 5.13 -6.73 -0.73
C ALA A 40 6.28 -5.74 -0.97
N ALA A 41 6.17 -4.96 -2.03
CA ALA A 41 7.05 -3.84 -2.32
C ALA A 41 6.19 -2.65 -2.73
N ASP A 42 6.30 -1.56 -1.98
CA ASP A 42 5.61 -0.30 -2.23
C ASP A 42 6.65 0.82 -2.37
N ILE A 43 6.52 1.64 -3.41
CA ILE A 43 7.36 2.81 -3.66
C ILE A 43 6.48 4.04 -3.82
N LEU A 44 6.78 5.09 -3.06
CA LEU A 44 6.18 6.41 -3.18
C LEU A 44 7.21 7.36 -3.78
N ILE A 45 6.88 7.90 -4.95
CA ILE A 45 7.74 8.79 -5.72
C ILE A 45 7.14 10.20 -5.66
N PRO A 46 7.82 11.19 -5.07
CA PRO A 46 7.41 12.59 -5.15
C PRO A 46 7.62 13.09 -6.58
N LEU A 47 6.54 13.47 -7.26
CA LEU A 47 6.58 14.04 -8.60
C LEU A 47 6.81 15.56 -8.56
N TYR A 48 6.29 16.20 -7.52
CA TYR A 48 6.49 17.61 -7.23
C TYR A 48 6.52 17.80 -5.73
N ASP A 49 7.52 18.50 -5.24
CA ASP A 49 7.76 18.73 -3.81
C ASP A 49 8.11 20.21 -3.60
N ASN A 50 7.31 20.89 -2.77
CA ASN A 50 7.58 22.23 -2.31
C ASN A 50 7.30 22.34 -0.81
N GLU A 51 7.65 23.48 -0.21
CA GLU A 51 7.54 23.68 1.25
C GLU A 51 6.13 23.45 1.83
N LYS A 52 5.07 23.52 1.01
CA LYS A 52 3.68 23.43 1.46
C LYS A 52 2.90 22.28 0.84
N SER A 53 3.42 21.58 -0.17
CA SER A 53 2.64 20.64 -0.96
C SER A 53 3.51 19.63 -1.69
N ILE A 54 3.06 18.37 -1.66
CA ILE A 54 3.70 17.25 -2.34
C ILE A 54 2.66 16.60 -3.24
N LEU A 55 2.95 16.50 -4.53
CA LEU A 55 2.27 15.60 -5.46
C LEU A 55 3.11 14.33 -5.56
N PHE A 56 2.51 13.18 -5.30
CA PHE A 56 3.20 11.91 -5.35
C PHE A 56 2.44 10.88 -6.17
N THR A 57 3.18 9.92 -6.70
CA THR A 57 2.65 8.67 -7.21
C THR A 57 3.12 7.53 -6.32
N GLN A 58 2.29 6.52 -6.15
CA GLN A 58 2.62 5.33 -5.38
C GLN A 58 2.37 4.10 -6.23
N LEU A 59 3.39 3.25 -6.35
CA LEU A 59 3.32 1.97 -7.03
C LEU A 59 3.59 0.86 -6.02
N GLY A 60 2.77 -0.17 -6.06
CA GLY A 60 2.86 -1.30 -5.15
C GLY A 60 2.70 -2.62 -5.91
N ALA A 61 3.46 -3.62 -5.51
CA ALA A 61 3.26 -4.99 -5.95
C ALA A 61 3.30 -5.88 -4.71
N ARG A 62 2.32 -6.77 -4.58
CA ARG A 62 2.25 -7.72 -3.47
C ARG A 62 1.85 -9.10 -3.96
N ASN A 63 2.45 -10.12 -3.38
CA ASN A 63 2.04 -11.50 -3.52
C ASN A 63 1.52 -11.98 -2.17
N LYS A 64 0.25 -12.39 -2.12
CA LYS A 64 -0.36 -12.95 -0.92
C LYS A 64 -1.36 -14.02 -1.34
N ASP A 65 -1.36 -15.17 -0.67
CA ASP A 65 -2.30 -16.27 -0.92
C ASP A 65 -2.28 -16.73 -2.39
N SER A 66 -1.08 -16.78 -2.98
CA SER A 66 -0.86 -17.06 -4.41
C SER A 66 -1.60 -16.11 -5.37
N ARG A 67 -1.97 -14.92 -4.93
CA ARG A 67 -2.51 -13.83 -5.77
C ARG A 67 -1.48 -12.73 -5.86
N ASN A 68 -1.17 -12.33 -7.09
CA ASN A 68 -0.38 -11.13 -7.34
C ASN A 68 -1.35 -9.96 -7.44
N THR A 69 -1.13 -8.90 -6.66
CA THR A 69 -1.87 -7.65 -6.76
C THR A 69 -0.91 -6.52 -7.03
N VAL A 70 -1.23 -5.70 -8.01
CA VAL A 70 -0.52 -4.47 -8.34
C VAL A 70 -1.41 -3.29 -7.95
N ASN A 71 -0.85 -2.34 -7.23
CA ASN A 71 -1.50 -1.12 -6.79
C ASN A 71 -0.80 0.06 -7.51
N MET A 72 -1.57 0.95 -8.11
CA MET A 72 -1.06 2.19 -8.69
C MET A 72 -1.94 3.33 -8.24
N GLY A 73 -1.35 4.33 -7.60
CA GLY A 73 -2.09 5.47 -7.10
C GLY A 73 -1.35 6.78 -7.26
N ALA A 74 -2.10 7.86 -7.13
CA ALA A 74 -1.57 9.20 -7.08
C ALA A 74 -2.26 9.96 -5.96
N GLY A 75 -1.55 10.90 -5.36
CA GLY A 75 -2.09 11.69 -4.28
C GLY A 75 -1.39 13.03 -4.14
N VAL A 76 -2.06 13.91 -3.43
CA VAL A 76 -1.55 15.22 -3.05
C VAL A 76 -1.61 15.34 -1.54
N ARG A 77 -0.57 15.93 -0.95
CA ARG A 77 -0.51 16.33 0.44
C ARG A 77 -0.21 17.81 0.51
N THR A 78 -0.87 18.54 1.41
CA THR A 78 -0.63 19.95 1.67
C THR A 78 -0.44 20.18 3.15
N LEU A 79 0.57 20.97 3.51
CA LEU A 79 0.82 21.42 4.87
C LEU A 79 0.16 22.79 5.10
N GLN A 80 -0.67 22.86 6.13
CA GLN A 80 -1.33 24.06 6.61
C GLN A 80 -1.15 24.18 8.13
N GLY A 81 -0.20 25.03 8.54
CA GLY A 81 0.19 25.15 9.95
C GLY A 81 0.80 23.83 10.45
N SER A 82 0.31 23.31 11.56
CA SER A 82 0.74 22.02 12.15
C SER A 82 -0.01 20.80 11.59
N TRP A 83 -0.84 20.98 10.56
CA TRP A 83 -1.62 19.90 9.96
C TRP A 83 -1.19 19.65 8.52
N MET A 84 -1.15 18.39 8.15
CA MET A 84 -1.01 17.92 6.77
C MET A 84 -2.32 17.28 6.34
N TYR A 85 -2.91 17.79 5.27
CA TYR A 85 -4.09 17.22 4.65
C TYR A 85 -3.69 16.52 3.36
N GLY A 86 -4.26 15.36 3.08
CA GLY A 86 -3.98 14.61 1.87
C GLY A 86 -5.24 14.04 1.24
N ALA A 87 -5.16 13.86 -0.07
CA ALA A 87 -6.14 13.10 -0.83
C ALA A 87 -5.37 12.18 -1.78
N ASN A 88 -5.84 10.94 -1.92
CA ASN A 88 -5.22 9.96 -2.79
C ASN A 88 -6.28 9.14 -3.53
N THR A 89 -5.89 8.61 -4.68
CA THR A 89 -6.67 7.66 -5.47
C THR A 89 -5.77 6.48 -5.79
N PHE A 90 -6.32 5.27 -5.73
CA PHE A 90 -5.62 4.04 -6.05
C PHE A 90 -6.43 3.20 -7.03
N PHE A 91 -5.71 2.53 -7.91
CA PHE A 91 -6.20 1.49 -8.78
C PHE A 91 -5.49 0.20 -8.39
N ASP A 92 -6.27 -0.76 -7.92
CA ASP A 92 -5.80 -2.09 -7.55
C ASP A 92 -6.21 -3.07 -8.64
N ASN A 93 -5.25 -3.83 -9.13
CA ASN A 93 -5.46 -4.89 -10.10
C ASN A 93 -4.88 -6.19 -9.55
N ASP A 94 -5.74 -7.18 -9.35
CA ASP A 94 -5.37 -8.57 -9.12
C ASP A 94 -5.43 -9.30 -10.48
N PRO A 95 -4.32 -9.38 -11.24
CA PRO A 95 -4.27 -10.14 -12.48
C PRO A 95 -4.55 -11.64 -12.29
N THR A 96 -4.34 -12.19 -11.09
CA THR A 96 -4.52 -13.62 -10.84
C THR A 96 -5.99 -13.98 -10.67
N GLY A 97 -6.72 -13.19 -9.88
CA GLY A 97 -8.18 -13.30 -9.75
C GLY A 97 -8.94 -12.57 -10.86
N LYS A 98 -8.31 -11.68 -11.63
CA LYS A 98 -8.95 -10.74 -12.57
C LYS A 98 -9.88 -9.72 -11.90
N ASN A 99 -9.69 -9.48 -10.61
CA ASN A 99 -10.42 -8.47 -9.85
C ASN A 99 -9.75 -7.11 -9.96
N ARG A 100 -10.54 -6.06 -10.17
CA ARG A 100 -10.07 -4.68 -10.19
C ARG A 100 -10.88 -3.83 -9.24
N ARG A 101 -10.21 -2.92 -8.56
CA ARG A 101 -10.81 -2.06 -7.53
C ARG A 101 -10.23 -0.66 -7.64
N VAL A 102 -11.05 0.34 -7.35
CA VAL A 102 -10.63 1.73 -7.22
C VAL A 102 -10.80 2.14 -5.76
N GLY A 103 -9.78 2.76 -5.19
CA GLY A 103 -9.78 3.32 -3.85
C GLY A 103 -9.69 4.83 -3.91
N VAL A 104 -10.39 5.52 -3.04
CA VAL A 104 -10.19 6.96 -2.77
C VAL A 104 -9.92 7.13 -1.29
N GLY A 105 -8.93 7.93 -0.95
CA GLY A 105 -8.48 8.15 0.42
C GLY A 105 -8.34 9.63 0.75
N ALA A 106 -8.60 9.94 2.02
CA ALA A 106 -8.34 11.24 2.62
C ALA A 106 -7.44 11.05 3.85
N GLU A 107 -6.53 11.99 4.06
CA GLU A 107 -5.54 11.98 5.14
C GLU A 107 -5.60 13.32 5.90
N ALA A 108 -5.51 13.25 7.23
CA ALA A 108 -5.36 14.42 8.09
C ALA A 108 -4.37 14.06 9.21
N TRP A 109 -3.12 14.48 9.05
CA TRP A 109 -2.02 14.15 9.94
C TRP A 109 -1.53 15.40 10.66
N THR A 110 -1.07 15.26 11.88
CA THR A 110 -0.39 16.29 12.67
C THR A 110 0.72 15.63 13.47
N ASP A 111 1.42 16.40 14.28
CA ASP A 111 2.46 15.86 15.14
C ASP A 111 1.87 14.78 16.05
N TYR A 112 2.46 13.58 15.99
CA TYR A 112 2.07 12.40 16.77
C TYR A 112 0.68 11.80 16.49
N LEU A 113 -0.06 12.28 15.49
CA LEU A 113 -1.37 11.73 15.13
C LEU A 113 -1.57 11.68 13.62
N LYS A 114 -1.97 10.51 13.10
CA LYS A 114 -2.32 10.30 11.69
C LYS A 114 -3.72 9.75 11.59
N LEU A 115 -4.61 10.51 10.95
CA LEU A 115 -5.96 10.05 10.60
C LEU A 115 -6.02 9.79 9.09
N SER A 116 -6.62 8.67 8.71
CA SER A 116 -6.86 8.30 7.33
C SER A 116 -8.26 7.70 7.17
N ALA A 117 -8.92 8.01 6.06
CA ALA A 117 -10.20 7.45 5.69
C ALA A 117 -10.12 6.95 4.25
N ASN A 118 -10.47 5.68 4.00
CA ASN A 118 -10.40 5.07 2.69
C ASN A 118 -11.75 4.51 2.28
N ASN A 119 -12.13 4.68 1.03
CA ASN A 119 -13.30 4.04 0.43
C ASN A 119 -12.84 3.21 -0.77
N TYR A 120 -13.40 2.02 -0.89
CA TYR A 120 -13.05 1.03 -1.90
C TYR A 120 -14.27 0.65 -2.73
N PHE A 121 -14.11 0.71 -4.04
CA PHE A 121 -15.13 0.42 -5.03
C PHE A 121 -14.62 -0.68 -5.97
N GLY A 122 -15.27 -1.84 -5.94
CA GLY A 122 -15.06 -2.89 -6.94
C GLY A 122 -15.57 -2.42 -8.29
N ILE A 123 -14.73 -2.53 -9.32
CA ILE A 123 -15.10 -2.15 -10.70
C ILE A 123 -15.25 -3.39 -11.61
N THR A 124 -14.79 -4.56 -11.17
CA THR A 124 -15.06 -5.82 -11.86
C THR A 124 -16.33 -6.45 -11.29
N ASP A 125 -17.23 -6.88 -12.18
CA ASP A 125 -18.42 -7.65 -11.82
C ASP A 125 -18.10 -9.11 -11.47
N TRP A 126 -19.13 -9.82 -10.99
CA TRP A 126 -19.05 -11.25 -10.69
C TRP A 126 -18.47 -12.05 -11.86
N HIS A 127 -17.42 -12.81 -11.60
CA HIS A 127 -16.87 -13.81 -12.51
C HIS A 127 -16.50 -15.07 -11.74
N GLN A 128 -16.29 -16.18 -12.46
CA GLN A 128 -15.92 -17.47 -11.84
C GLN A 128 -14.74 -17.28 -10.88
N SER A 129 -14.91 -17.73 -9.64
CA SER A 129 -13.87 -17.73 -8.62
C SER A 129 -12.82 -18.79 -8.97
N ARG A 130 -11.55 -18.42 -8.78
CA ARG A 130 -10.43 -19.36 -8.88
C ARG A 130 -10.38 -20.29 -7.67
N ASP A 131 -10.78 -19.78 -6.51
CA ASP A 131 -10.56 -20.46 -5.23
C ASP A 131 -11.73 -21.42 -4.88
N PHE A 132 -12.91 -21.21 -5.47
CA PHE A 132 -14.09 -22.04 -5.26
C PHE A 132 -14.76 -22.43 -6.58
N THR A 133 -14.86 -23.74 -6.84
CA THR A 133 -15.63 -24.28 -7.98
C THR A 133 -17.11 -23.95 -7.81
N ASP A 134 -17.77 -23.51 -8.88
CA ASP A 134 -19.20 -23.13 -8.93
C ASP A 134 -19.60 -21.85 -8.15
N TYR A 135 -18.63 -21.09 -7.65
CA TYR A 135 -18.88 -19.77 -7.06
C TYR A 135 -18.26 -18.67 -7.91
N ASN A 136 -18.91 -17.51 -7.92
CA ASN A 136 -18.34 -16.29 -8.49
C ASN A 136 -17.65 -15.47 -7.40
N GLU A 137 -16.66 -14.66 -7.78
CA GLU A 137 -16.04 -13.64 -6.94
C GLU A 137 -16.15 -12.26 -7.62
N ARG A 138 -16.15 -11.21 -6.78
CA ARG A 138 -15.96 -9.81 -7.18
C ARG A 138 -15.34 -9.05 -6.01
N PRO A 139 -14.69 -7.90 -6.24
CA PRO A 139 -14.25 -7.06 -5.15
C PRO A 139 -15.42 -6.55 -4.32
N ALA A 140 -15.31 -6.63 -2.99
CA ALA A 140 -16.29 -6.05 -2.09
C ALA A 140 -16.11 -4.53 -2.01
N ASN A 141 -17.23 -3.80 -2.06
CA ASN A 141 -17.24 -2.38 -1.70
C ASN A 141 -17.14 -2.23 -0.19
N GLY A 142 -16.42 -1.22 0.27
CA GLY A 142 -16.27 -0.98 1.69
C GLY A 142 -15.50 0.30 1.98
N TYR A 143 -15.36 0.60 3.26
CA TYR A 143 -14.58 1.74 3.72
C TYR A 143 -13.88 1.38 5.02
N ASP A 144 -12.79 2.09 5.30
CA ASP A 144 -12.13 2.04 6.60
C ASP A 144 -11.79 3.44 7.10
N LEU A 145 -11.67 3.52 8.42
CA LEU A 145 -11.14 4.68 9.14
C LEU A 145 -9.98 4.18 9.99
N ARG A 146 -8.85 4.86 9.92
CA ARG A 146 -7.62 4.52 10.64
C ARG A 146 -7.12 5.73 11.41
N ALA A 147 -6.74 5.49 12.66
CA ALA A 147 -6.07 6.44 13.51
C ALA A 147 -4.79 5.82 14.07
N GLU A 148 -3.63 6.43 13.81
CA GLU A 148 -2.34 6.04 14.38
C GLU A 148 -1.84 7.20 15.26
N ALA A 149 -1.58 6.93 16.53
CA ALA A 149 -1.10 7.94 17.48
C ALA A 149 0.19 7.46 18.16
N TYR A 150 1.10 8.40 18.42
CA TYR A 150 2.40 8.15 19.04
C TYR A 150 2.47 8.93 20.35
N LEU A 151 3.15 8.39 21.36
CA LEU A 151 3.37 9.09 22.62
C LEU A 151 4.45 10.16 22.43
N PRO A 152 4.19 11.46 22.65
CA PRO A 152 5.19 12.50 22.43
C PRO A 152 6.46 12.31 23.27
N SER A 153 6.33 11.70 24.46
CA SER A 153 7.43 11.39 25.37
C SER A 153 8.18 10.09 25.02
N TYR A 154 7.65 9.25 24.11
CA TYR A 154 8.27 7.99 23.69
C TYR A 154 7.85 7.64 22.25
N PRO A 155 8.49 8.28 21.24
CA PRO A 155 8.05 8.24 19.84
C PRO A 155 8.35 6.92 19.12
#